data_AF-A0A481QP18-F1
#
_entry.id   AF-A0A481QP18-F1
#
_cell.length_a   1.000
_cell.length_b   1.000
_cell.length_c   1.000
_cell.angle_alpha   90.00
_cell.angle_beta   90.00
_cell.angle_gamma   90.00
#
_symmetry.space_group_name_H-M   'P 1'
#
loop_
_entity.id
_entity.type
_entity.pdbx_description
1 polymer ?
#
loop_
_entity_poly.entity_id
_entity_poly.type
_entity_poly.pdbx_seq_one_letter_code
_entity_poly.pdbx_strand_id
1 'polypeptide(L)'
;MPVFISYRHMDRLHAVAINNRLKQANIKTYLDVLDPESQTTDDITGVITRNITECTHLLAVVSERTALSWWVPFEIGEATISNRRICSFKTGPAELPLYLDKWPKLSTDKDIDFFIDAYREEVSNKRSMVLDSISESTKGTYKRNAELFHDQLKSRIRRGF
;
A
#
# COMPACT_ATOMS: atom_id res chain seq x y z
N MET A 1 8.12 -9.98 -0.83
CA MET A 1 7.02 -9.12 -1.29
C MET A 1 7.07 -7.84 -0.46
N PRO A 2 7.87 -6.83 -0.82
CA PRO A 2 8.06 -5.67 0.06
C PRO A 2 6.81 -4.77 0.09
N VAL A 3 6.62 -4.07 1.20
CA VAL A 3 5.60 -3.02 1.37
C VAL A 3 6.29 -1.66 1.35
N PHE A 4 5.93 -0.82 0.37
CA PHE A 4 6.30 0.58 0.36
C PHE A 4 5.33 1.35 1.27
N ILE A 5 5.87 2.02 2.29
CA ILE A 5 5.12 2.86 3.21
C ILE A 5 5.47 4.32 2.86
N SER A 6 4.52 4.99 2.22
CA SER A 6 4.65 6.38 1.83
C SER A 6 3.99 7.28 2.85
N TYR A 7 4.67 8.35 3.26
CA TYR A 7 4.14 9.28 4.25
C TYR A 7 4.76 10.67 4.14
N ARG A 8 4.13 11.63 4.81
CA ARG A 8 4.63 13.00 5.00
C ARG A 8 5.22 13.18 6.38
N HIS A 9 6.13 14.14 6.54
CA HIS A 9 6.79 14.40 7.82
C HIS A 9 5.80 14.52 9.00
N MET A 10 4.65 15.17 8.80
CA MET A 10 3.60 15.29 9.82
C MET A 10 2.94 13.96 10.23
N ASP A 11 2.94 12.96 9.34
CA ASP A 11 2.37 11.64 9.56
C ASP A 11 3.42 10.61 10.05
N ARG A 12 4.65 11.06 10.36
CA ARG A 12 5.80 10.21 10.70
C ARG A 12 5.54 9.23 11.84
N LEU A 13 4.86 9.67 12.90
CA LEU A 13 4.60 8.81 14.06
C LEU A 13 3.76 7.58 13.68
N HIS A 14 2.71 7.79 12.89
CA HIS A 14 1.86 6.70 12.39
C HIS A 14 2.64 5.79 11.43
N ALA A 15 3.39 6.37 10.48
CA ALA A 15 4.17 5.60 9.52
C ALA A 15 5.24 4.71 10.18
N VAL A 16 5.94 5.23 11.20
CA VAL A 16 6.91 4.46 11.97
C VAL A 16 6.24 3.35 12.79
N ALA A 17 5.09 3.61 13.41
CA ALA A 17 4.34 2.60 14.15
C ALA A 17 3.89 1.44 13.25
N ILE A 18 3.32 1.76 12.09
CA ILE A 18 2.91 0.77 11.07
C ILE A 18 4.13 -0.03 10.59
N ASN A 19 5.23 0.64 10.25
CA ASN A 19 6.46 0.01 9.83
C ASN A 19 6.99 -0.99 10.87
N ASN A 20 6.98 -0.62 12.15
CA ASN A 20 7.40 -1.50 13.23
C ASN A 20 6.49 -2.72 13.36
N ARG A 21 5.16 -2.55 13.28
CA ARG A 21 4.19 -3.64 13.33
C ARG A 21 4.37 -4.63 12.17
N LEU A 22 4.57 -4.12 10.94
CA LEU A 22 4.84 -4.96 9.77
C LEU A 22 6.18 -5.70 9.90
N LYS A 23 7.24 -5.04 10.39
CA LYS A 23 8.54 -5.69 10.63
C LYS A 23 8.44 -6.78 11.70
N GLN A 24 7.71 -6.56 12.79
CA GLN A 24 7.44 -7.60 13.81
C GLN A 24 6.69 -8.80 13.22
N ALA A 25 5.85 -8.59 12.22
CA ALA A 25 5.19 -9.65 11.45
C ALA A 25 6.08 -10.31 10.39
N ASN A 26 7.40 -10.01 10.35
CA ASN A 26 8.38 -10.46 9.37
C ASN A 26 8.09 -10.02 7.92
N ILE A 27 7.48 -8.84 7.75
CA ILE A 27 7.20 -8.25 6.45
C ILE A 27 8.32 -7.24 6.11
N LYS A 28 8.95 -7.41 4.94
CA LYS A 28 9.94 -6.45 4.44
C LYS A 28 9.25 -5.14 4.09
N THR A 29 9.76 -4.03 4.61
CA THR A 29 9.22 -2.69 4.36
C THR A 29 10.28 -1.76 3.78
N TYR A 30 9.83 -0.79 2.99
CA TYR A 30 10.58 0.39 2.60
C TYR A 30 9.79 1.59 3.10
N LEU A 31 10.41 2.43 3.92
CA LEU A 31 9.78 3.58 4.57
C LEU A 31 10.42 4.84 3.99
N ASP A 32 9.63 5.69 3.32
CA ASP A 32 10.14 6.90 2.66
C ASP A 32 9.33 8.15 3.01
N VAL A 33 10.03 9.26 3.25
CA VAL A 33 9.43 10.57 3.57
C VAL A 33 9.33 11.38 2.29
N LEU A 34 8.13 11.76 1.90
CA LEU A 34 7.94 12.63 0.73
C LEU A 34 7.86 14.10 1.14
N ASP A 35 8.97 14.82 1.30
CA ASP A 35 8.94 16.27 1.60
C ASP A 35 9.46 17.15 0.44
N PRO A 36 8.64 18.02 -0.18
CA PRO A 36 9.02 18.89 -1.29
C PRO A 36 10.04 19.95 -0.88
N GLU A 37 10.19 20.23 0.41
CA GLU A 37 11.28 21.09 0.90
C GLU A 37 12.66 20.44 0.78
N SER A 38 12.73 19.13 0.52
CA SER A 38 13.98 18.37 0.59
C SER A 38 14.57 17.94 -0.76
N GLN A 39 13.84 18.03 -1.89
CA GLN A 39 14.33 17.60 -3.22
C GLN A 39 13.63 18.34 -4.38
N THR A 40 14.28 18.45 -5.54
CA THR A 40 13.68 18.97 -6.78
C THR A 40 12.64 18.00 -7.36
N THR A 41 11.58 18.51 -8.00
CA THR A 41 10.43 17.73 -8.51
C THR A 41 10.78 16.59 -9.47
N ASP A 42 11.85 16.74 -10.27
CA ASP A 42 12.27 15.69 -11.21
C ASP A 42 12.84 14.45 -10.48
N ASP A 43 13.45 14.63 -9.30
CA ASP A 43 14.04 13.52 -8.53
C ASP A 43 12.96 12.76 -7.75
N ILE A 44 11.99 13.48 -7.18
CA ILE A 44 10.98 12.85 -6.32
C ILE A 44 10.05 11.89 -7.08
N THR A 45 9.67 12.21 -8.32
CA THR A 45 8.84 11.30 -9.15
C THR A 45 9.60 10.03 -9.51
N GLY A 46 10.88 10.15 -9.87
CA GLY A 46 11.75 8.99 -10.15
C GLY A 46 11.95 8.11 -8.92
N VAL A 47 12.17 8.70 -7.75
CA VAL A 47 12.27 7.98 -6.47
C VAL A 47 10.97 7.22 -6.15
N ILE A 48 9.82 7.90 -6.27
CA ILE A 48 8.50 7.28 -6.06
C ILE A 48 8.30 6.10 -7.02
N THR A 49 8.50 6.29 -8.32
CA THR A 49 8.33 5.24 -9.34
C THR A 49 9.25 4.05 -9.06
N ARG A 50 10.51 4.29 -8.66
CA ARG A 50 11.44 3.21 -8.27
C ARG A 50 10.92 2.45 -7.06
N ASN A 51 10.54 3.13 -5.98
CA ASN A 51 10.07 2.49 -4.76
C ASN A 51 8.81 1.64 -5.00
N ILE A 52 7.85 2.16 -5.79
CA ILE A 52 6.66 1.43 -6.21
C ILE A 52 7.01 0.21 -7.07
N THR A 53 8.02 0.34 -7.93
CA THR A 53 8.47 -0.75 -8.82
C THR A 53 9.17 -1.87 -8.06
N GLU A 54 9.96 -1.54 -7.04
CA GLU A 54 10.68 -2.51 -6.21
C GLU A 54 9.78 -3.20 -5.17
N CYS A 55 8.63 -2.61 -4.86
CA CYS A 55 7.68 -3.14 -3.89
C CYS A 55 6.51 -3.90 -4.54
N THR A 56 5.78 -4.68 -3.75
CA THR A 56 4.55 -5.36 -4.21
C THR A 56 3.28 -4.73 -3.64
N HIS A 57 3.41 -4.01 -2.53
CA HIS A 57 2.34 -3.27 -1.87
C HIS A 57 2.74 -1.80 -1.72
N LEU A 58 1.74 -0.93 -1.81
CA LEU A 58 1.77 0.48 -1.42
C LEU A 58 0.81 0.63 -0.23
N LEU A 59 1.32 1.17 0.87
CA LEU A 59 0.57 1.64 2.02
C LEU A 59 0.81 3.14 2.17
N ALA A 60 -0.13 3.95 1.68
CA ALA A 60 -0.05 5.40 1.78
C ALA A 60 -0.62 5.86 3.14
N VAL A 61 0.21 6.47 3.98
CA VAL A 61 -0.22 7.06 5.26
C VAL A 61 -0.65 8.49 4.99
N VAL A 62 -1.95 8.75 5.15
CA VAL A 62 -2.59 9.97 4.66
C VAL A 62 -3.45 10.59 5.76
N SER A 63 -3.21 11.88 6.00
CA SER A 63 -4.10 12.77 6.74
C SER A 63 -4.91 13.62 5.77
N GLU A 64 -5.93 14.32 6.25
CA GLU A 64 -6.69 15.29 5.47
C GLU A 64 -5.78 16.29 4.71
N ARG A 65 -4.75 16.80 5.40
CA ARG A 65 -3.81 17.77 4.82
C ARG A 65 -2.97 17.16 3.70
N THR A 66 -2.56 15.90 3.87
CA THR A 66 -1.65 15.25 2.93
C THR A 66 -2.39 14.58 1.78
N ALA A 67 -3.69 14.33 1.92
CA ALA A 67 -4.55 13.83 0.85
C ALA A 67 -4.77 14.84 -0.29
N LEU A 68 -4.64 16.13 -0.02
CA LEU A 68 -4.80 17.23 -0.98
C LEU A 68 -3.57 17.44 -1.87
N SER A 69 -2.52 16.70 -1.61
CA SER A 69 -1.29 16.79 -2.37
C SER A 69 -1.35 16.14 -3.74
N TRP A 70 -0.44 16.55 -4.62
CA TRP A 70 -0.32 15.94 -5.95
C TRP A 70 0.36 14.56 -5.92
N TRP A 71 1.19 14.26 -4.90
CA TRP A 71 1.96 13.01 -4.87
C TRP A 71 1.09 11.79 -4.52
N VAL A 72 0.09 11.92 -3.66
CA VAL A 72 -0.82 10.80 -3.35
C VAL A 72 -1.52 10.26 -4.61
N PRO A 73 -2.20 11.08 -5.45
CA PRO A 73 -2.79 10.57 -6.68
C PRO A 73 -1.73 10.07 -7.68
N PHE A 74 -0.53 10.65 -7.70
CA PHE A 74 0.58 10.15 -8.53
C PHE A 74 1.02 8.74 -8.12
N GLU A 75 1.29 8.50 -6.84
CA GLU A 75 1.66 7.18 -6.30
C GLU A 75 0.59 6.13 -6.56
N ILE A 76 -0.66 6.50 -6.34
CA ILE A 76 -1.81 5.64 -6.59
C ILE A 76 -1.90 5.29 -8.07
N GLY A 77 -1.65 6.24 -8.97
CA GLY A 77 -1.57 6.02 -10.42
C GLY A 77 -0.48 5.01 -10.78
N GLU A 78 0.76 5.26 -10.35
CA GLU A 78 1.93 4.41 -10.59
C GLU A 78 1.73 2.98 -10.04
N ALA A 79 1.17 2.88 -8.83
CA ALA A 79 0.87 1.60 -8.20
C ALA A 79 -0.24 0.84 -8.95
N THR A 80 -1.23 1.56 -9.51
CA THR A 80 -2.33 0.97 -10.28
C THR A 80 -1.81 0.35 -11.59
N ILE A 81 -1.02 1.10 -12.37
CA ILE A 81 -0.47 0.59 -13.63
C ILE A 81 0.50 -0.58 -13.40
N SER A 82 1.17 -0.58 -12.23
CA SER A 82 2.11 -1.63 -11.81
C SER A 82 1.42 -2.82 -11.12
N ASN A 83 0.08 -2.86 -11.07
CA ASN A 83 -0.72 -3.91 -10.43
C ASN A 83 -0.31 -4.18 -8.97
N ARG A 84 0.04 -3.13 -8.23
CA ARG A 84 0.38 -3.22 -6.81
C ARG A 84 -0.86 -3.37 -5.95
N ARG A 85 -0.66 -3.93 -4.77
CA ARG A 85 -1.69 -3.96 -3.72
C ARG A 85 -1.64 -2.60 -3.06
N ILE A 86 -2.75 -1.90 -3.05
CA ILE A 86 -2.81 -0.49 -2.66
C ILE A 86 -3.74 -0.45 -1.47
N CYS A 87 -3.32 0.25 -0.43
CA CYS A 87 -4.20 0.66 0.64
C CYS A 87 -3.74 2.01 1.19
N SER A 88 -4.64 2.70 1.88
CA SER A 88 -4.31 3.91 2.63
C SER A 88 -4.55 3.71 4.11
N PHE A 89 -3.77 4.38 4.96
CA PHE A 89 -4.01 4.48 6.39
C PHE A 89 -4.36 5.93 6.74
N LYS A 90 -5.57 6.12 7.25
CA LYS A 90 -6.12 7.43 7.63
C LYS A 90 -5.68 7.78 9.05
N THR A 91 -4.94 8.87 9.21
CA THR A 91 -4.39 9.30 10.52
C THR A 91 -5.27 10.29 11.29
N GLY A 92 -6.40 10.73 10.71
CA GLY A 92 -7.29 11.74 11.30
C GLY A 92 -8.79 11.44 11.12
N PRO A 93 -9.67 12.24 11.75
CA PRO A 93 -11.11 11.99 11.74
C PRO A 93 -11.76 12.33 10.39
N ALA A 94 -11.22 13.31 9.67
CA ALA A 94 -11.73 13.76 8.39
C ALA A 94 -11.78 12.63 7.36
N GLU A 95 -12.73 12.72 6.42
CA GLU A 95 -12.82 11.76 5.33
C GLU A 95 -11.73 12.00 4.29
N LEU A 96 -11.24 10.90 3.72
CA LEU A 96 -10.28 10.96 2.63
C LEU A 96 -10.99 11.30 1.31
N PRO A 97 -10.29 11.88 0.31
CA PRO A 97 -10.84 12.14 -1.00
C PRO A 97 -11.48 10.90 -1.65
N LEU A 98 -12.61 11.10 -2.35
CA LEU A 98 -13.42 10.03 -2.95
C LEU A 98 -12.63 9.10 -3.88
N TYR A 99 -11.57 9.58 -4.54
CA TYR A 99 -10.77 8.75 -5.43
C TYR A 99 -10.07 7.59 -4.69
N LEU A 100 -9.85 7.71 -3.37
CA LEU A 100 -9.24 6.65 -2.56
C LEU A 100 -10.23 5.53 -2.19
N ASP A 101 -11.54 5.74 -2.37
CA ASP A 101 -12.57 4.72 -2.06
C ASP A 101 -12.45 3.47 -2.94
N LYS A 102 -11.75 3.58 -4.07
CA LYS A 102 -11.43 2.44 -4.93
C LYS A 102 -10.56 1.39 -4.24
N TRP A 103 -9.78 1.75 -3.21
CA TRP A 103 -8.88 0.84 -2.49
C TRP A 103 -9.25 0.72 -1.00
N PRO A 104 -8.76 -0.31 -0.30
CA PRO A 104 -8.92 -0.42 1.15
C PRO A 104 -8.41 0.84 1.89
N LYS A 105 -9.25 1.38 2.79
CA LYS A 105 -8.92 2.49 3.69
C LYS A 105 -8.87 1.95 5.13
N LEU A 106 -7.68 1.91 5.70
CA LEU A 106 -7.41 1.48 7.06
C LEU A 106 -7.47 2.71 7.97
N SER A 107 -7.90 2.52 9.22
CA SER A 107 -7.99 3.61 10.20
C SER A 107 -7.64 3.18 11.62
N THR A 108 -7.53 1.88 11.86
CA THR A 108 -7.26 1.31 13.18
C THR A 108 -6.11 0.31 13.14
N ASP A 109 -5.55 0.04 14.31
CA ASP A 109 -4.57 -1.03 14.51
C ASP A 109 -5.08 -2.41 14.07
N LYS A 110 -6.37 -2.67 14.27
CA LYS A 110 -7.01 -3.91 13.82
C LYS A 110 -7.03 -4.03 12.30
N ASP A 111 -7.20 -2.92 11.59
CA ASP A 111 -7.13 -2.92 10.13
C ASP A 111 -5.72 -3.27 9.62
N ILE A 112 -4.68 -2.88 10.37
CA ILE A 112 -3.30 -3.30 10.07
C ILE A 112 -3.14 -4.81 10.24
N ASP A 113 -3.79 -5.41 11.25
CA ASP A 113 -3.76 -6.87 11.42
C ASP A 113 -4.47 -7.57 10.25
N PHE A 114 -5.61 -7.05 9.79
CA PHE A 114 -6.27 -7.56 8.58
C PHE A 114 -5.37 -7.46 7.34
N PHE A 115 -4.59 -6.39 7.21
CA PHE A 115 -3.61 -6.26 6.15
C PHE A 115 -2.50 -7.33 6.26
N ILE A 116 -1.98 -7.57 7.46
CA ILE A 116 -0.95 -8.59 7.72
C ILE A 116 -1.46 -9.99 7.33
N ASP A 117 -2.71 -10.31 7.68
CA ASP A 117 -3.32 -11.59 7.36
C ASP A 117 -3.53 -11.76 5.85
N ALA A 118 -4.08 -10.74 5.19
CA ALA A 118 -4.24 -10.74 3.74
C ALA A 118 -2.89 -10.88 3.00
N TYR A 119 -1.85 -10.20 3.49
CA TYR A 119 -0.48 -10.34 2.97
C TYR A 119 0.04 -11.77 3.10
N ARG A 120 -0.17 -12.42 4.25
CA ARG A 120 0.28 -13.80 4.51
C ARG A 120 -0.46 -14.81 3.65
N GLU A 121 -1.76 -14.65 3.48
CA GLU A 121 -2.57 -15.47 2.58
C GLU A 121 -2.06 -15.37 1.14
N GLU A 122 -1.75 -14.16 0.68
CA GLU A 122 -1.20 -13.96 -0.66
C GLU A 122 0.17 -14.63 -0.84
N VAL A 123 1.07 -14.50 0.15
CA VAL A 123 2.38 -15.17 0.13
C VAL A 123 2.22 -16.70 0.08
N SER A 124 1.27 -17.25 0.82
CA SER A 124 0.96 -18.69 0.82
C SER A 124 0.43 -19.14 -0.54
N ASN A 125 -0.55 -18.43 -1.09
CA ASN A 125 -1.15 -18.74 -2.39
C ASN A 125 -0.15 -18.64 -3.54
N LYS A 126 0.76 -17.65 -3.50
CA LYS A 126 1.82 -17.50 -4.50
C LYS A 126 2.78 -18.71 -4.50
N ARG A 127 3.11 -19.27 -3.33
CA ARG A 127 3.94 -20.48 -3.23
C ARG A 127 3.25 -21.70 -3.84
N SER A 128 1.95 -21.84 -3.63
CA SER A 128 1.15 -22.92 -4.24
C SER A 128 1.11 -22.79 -5.78
N MET A 129 0.86 -21.58 -6.30
CA MET A 129 0.73 -21.37 -7.76
C MET A 129 2.04 -21.57 -8.54
N VAL A 130 3.20 -21.27 -7.94
CA VAL A 130 4.51 -21.51 -8.59
C VAL A 130 4.75 -22.99 -8.86
N LEU A 131 4.12 -23.90 -8.11
CA LEU A 131 4.21 -25.34 -8.33
C LEU A 131 3.32 -25.82 -9.49
N ASP A 132 2.27 -25.07 -9.85
CA ASP A 132 1.20 -25.52 -10.76
C ASP A 132 1.17 -24.85 -12.15
N SER A 133 2.02 -23.85 -12.43
CA SER A 133 1.79 -22.95 -13.58
C SER A 133 2.81 -23.06 -14.73
N ILE A 134 2.35 -23.56 -15.90
CA ILE A 134 3.08 -23.55 -17.20
C ILE A 134 2.40 -22.63 -18.26
N SER A 135 1.24 -22.01 -18.01
CA SER A 135 0.39 -21.47 -19.11
C SER A 135 -0.14 -20.03 -19.00
N GLU A 136 0.04 -19.32 -17.87
CA GLU A 136 -0.59 -18.00 -17.68
C GLU A 136 0.36 -16.80 -17.92
N SER A 137 -0.15 -15.73 -18.55
CA SER A 137 0.63 -14.50 -18.71
C SER A 137 0.83 -13.80 -17.35
N THR A 138 2.09 -13.54 -17.01
CA THR A 138 2.48 -12.98 -15.70
C THR A 138 1.71 -11.71 -15.35
N LYS A 139 1.51 -10.79 -16.31
CA LYS A 139 0.77 -9.54 -16.10
C LYS A 139 -0.70 -9.77 -15.68
N GLY A 140 -1.39 -10.73 -16.29
CA GLY A 140 -2.79 -11.05 -15.97
C GLY A 140 -2.92 -11.55 -14.54
N THR A 141 -2.01 -12.44 -14.11
CA THR A 141 -1.98 -12.99 -12.75
C THR A 141 -1.72 -11.90 -11.70
N TYR A 142 -0.79 -10.96 -11.96
CA TYR A 142 -0.51 -9.86 -11.02
C TYR A 142 -1.73 -8.96 -10.80
N LYS A 143 -2.44 -8.61 -11.87
CA LYS A 143 -3.66 -7.79 -11.81
C LYS A 143 -4.75 -8.48 -10.99
N ARG A 144 -5.07 -9.73 -11.33
CA ARG A 144 -6.09 -10.52 -10.62
C ARG A 144 -5.78 -10.63 -9.13
N ASN A 145 -4.53 -10.91 -8.79
CA ASN A 145 -4.13 -11.04 -7.38
C ASN A 145 -4.20 -9.68 -6.65
N ALA A 146 -3.98 -8.54 -7.32
CA ALA A 146 -4.17 -7.22 -6.72
C ALA A 146 -5.65 -6.96 -6.40
N GLU A 147 -6.54 -7.24 -7.35
CA GLU A 147 -8.00 -7.09 -7.18
C GLU A 147 -8.51 -7.98 -6.04
N LEU A 148 -8.11 -9.27 -6.02
CA LEU A 148 -8.47 -10.19 -4.94
C LEU A 148 -8.02 -9.69 -3.57
N PHE A 149 -6.78 -9.18 -3.46
CA PHE A 149 -6.27 -8.60 -2.23
C PHE A 149 -7.11 -7.39 -1.79
N HIS A 150 -7.43 -6.48 -2.72
CA HIS A 150 -8.22 -5.28 -2.41
C HIS A 150 -9.62 -5.64 -1.91
N ASP A 151 -10.29 -6.59 -2.58
CA ASP A 151 -11.66 -7.00 -2.25
C ASP A 151 -11.74 -7.72 -0.90
N GLN A 152 -10.80 -8.63 -0.65
CA GLN A 152 -10.72 -9.34 0.63
C GLN A 152 -10.47 -8.39 1.79
N LEU A 153 -9.49 -7.49 1.65
CA LEU A 153 -9.14 -6.55 2.71
C LEU A 153 -10.29 -5.55 2.97
N LYS A 154 -10.93 -5.02 1.92
CA LYS A 154 -12.13 -4.18 2.06
C LYS A 154 -13.25 -4.91 2.79
N SER A 155 -13.49 -6.18 2.45
CA SER A 155 -14.54 -6.96 3.08
C SER A 155 -14.27 -7.17 4.57
N ARG A 156 -13.02 -7.45 4.98
CA ARG A 156 -12.64 -7.61 6.40
C ARG A 156 -12.80 -6.32 7.18
N ILE A 157 -12.29 -5.20 6.64
CA ILE A 157 -12.42 -3.88 7.27
C ILE A 157 -13.91 -3.54 7.50
N ARG A 158 -14.76 -3.76 6.49
CA ARG A 158 -16.21 -3.48 6.60
C ARG A 158 -16.92 -4.38 7.63
N ARG A 159 -16.51 -5.65 7.74
CA ARG A 159 -17.10 -6.61 8.69
C ARG A 159 -16.57 -6.42 10.11
N GLY A 160 -15.34 -5.93 10.25
CA GLY A 160 -14.67 -5.76 11.52
C GLY A 160 -14.17 -7.06 12.15
N PHE A 161 -14.14 -8.18 11.44
CA PHE A 161 -13.54 -9.46 11.85
C PHE A 161 -13.19 -10.32 10.63
#